data_AF-A0A956HXM5-F1
#
_entry.id   AF-A0A956HXM5-F1
#
_cell.length_a   1.000
_cell.length_b   1.000
_cell.length_c   1.000
_cell.angle_alpha   90.00
_cell.angle_beta   90.00
_cell.angle_gamma   90.00
#
_symmetry.space_group_name_H-M   'P 1'
#
loop_
_entity.id
_entity.type
_entity.pdbx_description
1 polymer ?
#
loop_
_entity_poly.entity_id
_entity_poly.type
_entity_poly.pdbx_seq_one_letter_code
_entity_poly.pdbx_strand_id
1 'polypeptide(L)'
;LHLTLARTARDLGDASEAIRSLRAAVALDPEQPHVWKDLYEAYASRDDWRGAIEALVRMAHAEREPSELSALFLRIGEIYEGKLDDLERAEAAYRRALEYGPPLKTHRKLASLYERHGDHAKAASTLEALIETCEDKAEAKELSLRLARVLDAQKLYRECEELLDRVRRDWPTDLDVIRALADLYAHQGARAAHALHLNRAIADLRDAFVNDPSDERTLPTLVEVYRWQSRLDAARATASVATALGIARLDVAKVVDAAGAIPGAGKAAFDPMLDDILAPDALQPATRAVLEHASPVFEKVSKLETSWVLSSRRVPDRDPRIAAPLRRAKEWLGREVTVYETDKLGRVCFPVQSEPLEILMGRRLLDACTEDECLFLLLRAGKVSLAGLGVVTRVEMEHLATLLRSIRFAFDLDPMATASKQEATVAARISKAIGKKEREALLPLVRAASTRPDYEARRIALAACELGDRAALVATGSVPAGMGALLKMAGVSRPMTGPTNVRAAGLARVEEALGLVLFGLSEEHFEARMRTGADRKDLAR
;
A
#
# COMPACT_ATOMS: atom_id res chain seq x y z
N LEU A 1 -28.31 24.99 -60.10
CA LEU A 1 -27.96 26.41 -59.89
C LEU A 1 -27.76 26.74 -58.42
N HIS A 2 -28.80 26.61 -57.58
CA HIS A 2 -28.73 26.95 -56.15
C HIS A 2 -27.67 26.17 -55.36
N LEU A 3 -27.49 24.87 -55.60
CA LEU A 3 -26.42 24.08 -54.96
C LEU A 3 -25.01 24.53 -55.36
N THR A 4 -24.82 24.98 -56.60
CA THR A 4 -23.53 25.52 -57.07
C THR A 4 -23.24 26.88 -56.44
N LEU A 5 -24.26 27.74 -56.29
CA LEU A 5 -24.16 29.00 -55.56
C LEU A 5 -23.85 28.78 -54.08
N ALA A 6 -24.50 27.79 -53.45
CA ALA A 6 -24.21 27.42 -52.07
C ALA A 6 -22.75 26.95 -51.88
N ARG A 7 -22.24 26.10 -52.77
CA ARG A 7 -20.85 25.62 -52.72
C ARG A 7 -19.84 26.75 -52.88
N THR A 8 -20.04 27.60 -53.90
CA THR A 8 -19.16 28.76 -54.14
C THR A 8 -19.20 29.76 -52.98
N ALA A 9 -20.37 30.03 -52.42
CA ALA A 9 -20.50 30.87 -51.22
C ALA A 9 -19.78 30.26 -50.01
N ARG A 10 -19.87 28.94 -49.80
CA ARG A 10 -19.14 28.23 -48.75
C ARG A 10 -17.62 28.33 -48.94
N ASP A 11 -17.14 28.14 -50.17
CA ASP A 11 -15.71 28.21 -50.50
C ASP A 11 -15.15 29.64 -50.33
N LEU A 12 -16.01 30.66 -50.47
CA LEU A 12 -15.70 32.07 -50.21
C LEU A 12 -15.88 32.47 -48.73
N GLY A 13 -16.30 31.55 -47.85
CA GLY A 13 -16.57 31.82 -46.44
C GLY A 13 -17.84 32.63 -46.17
N ASP A 14 -18.70 32.86 -47.17
CA ASP A 14 -19.98 33.54 -47.01
C ASP A 14 -21.07 32.56 -46.59
N ALA A 15 -21.11 32.28 -45.29
CA ALA A 15 -22.11 31.39 -44.70
C ALA A 15 -23.55 31.94 -44.82
N SER A 16 -23.76 33.27 -44.96
CA SER A 16 -25.10 33.85 -45.15
C SER A 16 -25.66 33.48 -46.52
N GLU A 17 -24.82 33.67 -47.54
CA GLU A 17 -25.18 33.39 -48.92
C GLU A 17 -25.34 31.89 -49.16
N ALA A 18 -24.50 31.07 -48.53
CA ALA A 18 -24.62 29.62 -48.55
C ALA A 18 -25.98 29.18 -47.97
N ILE A 19 -26.36 29.65 -46.78
CA ILE A 19 -27.67 29.32 -46.16
C ILE A 19 -28.82 29.77 -47.06
N ARG A 20 -28.76 30.98 -47.60
CA ARG A 20 -29.82 31.50 -48.50
C ARG A 20 -29.98 30.64 -49.75
N SER A 21 -28.87 30.28 -50.38
CA SER A 21 -28.86 29.43 -51.58
C SER A 21 -29.35 28.01 -51.28
N LEU A 22 -28.95 27.44 -50.14
CA LEU A 22 -29.42 26.12 -49.71
C LEU A 22 -30.92 26.12 -49.33
N ARG A 23 -31.42 27.17 -48.68
CA ARG A 23 -32.87 27.36 -48.41
C ARG A 23 -33.68 27.39 -49.70
N ALA A 24 -33.19 28.10 -50.72
CA ALA A 24 -33.82 28.10 -52.04
C ALA A 24 -33.79 26.72 -52.71
N ALA A 25 -32.72 25.95 -52.52
CA ALA A 25 -32.62 24.59 -53.04
C ALA A 25 -33.65 23.63 -52.38
N VAL A 26 -33.76 23.63 -51.05
CA VAL A 26 -34.75 22.77 -50.34
C VAL A 26 -36.20 23.22 -50.56
N ALA A 27 -36.45 24.48 -50.88
CA ALA A 27 -37.78 24.96 -51.25
C ALA A 27 -38.25 24.41 -52.60
N LEU A 28 -37.32 24.10 -53.51
CA LEU A 28 -37.62 23.52 -54.83
C LEU A 28 -37.77 22.00 -54.76
N ASP A 29 -36.92 21.35 -53.97
CA ASP A 29 -36.96 19.90 -53.77
C ASP A 29 -36.64 19.54 -52.30
N PRO A 30 -37.68 19.35 -51.47
CA PRO A 30 -37.52 19.03 -50.05
C PRO A 30 -36.98 17.62 -49.78
N GLU A 31 -36.97 16.72 -50.76
CA GLU A 31 -36.67 15.29 -50.55
C GLU A 31 -35.18 14.95 -50.68
N GLN A 32 -34.30 15.95 -50.79
CA GLN A 32 -32.85 15.75 -50.93
C GLN A 32 -32.11 15.77 -49.57
N PRO A 33 -31.74 14.63 -48.97
CA PRO A 33 -31.20 14.59 -47.60
C PRO A 33 -29.83 15.27 -47.48
N HIS A 34 -29.02 15.22 -48.55
CA HIS A 34 -27.70 15.84 -48.58
C HIS A 34 -27.77 17.38 -48.48
N VAL A 35 -28.82 18.01 -49.01
CA VAL A 35 -29.00 19.46 -48.93
C VAL A 35 -29.39 19.89 -47.52
N TRP A 36 -30.19 19.08 -46.82
CA TRP A 36 -30.49 19.30 -45.40
C TRP A 36 -29.25 19.13 -44.51
N LYS A 37 -28.35 18.19 -44.84
CA LYS A 37 -27.05 18.07 -44.16
C LYS A 37 -26.19 19.32 -44.36
N ASP A 38 -26.08 19.81 -45.59
CA ASP A 38 -25.33 21.04 -45.89
C ASP A 38 -25.94 22.25 -45.16
N LEU A 39 -27.28 22.33 -45.05
CA LEU A 39 -27.96 23.35 -44.24
C LEU A 39 -27.63 23.23 -42.75
N TYR A 40 -27.67 22.02 -42.19
CA TYR A 40 -27.31 21.78 -40.79
C TYR A 40 -25.87 22.26 -40.49
N GLU A 41 -24.90 21.90 -41.33
CA GLU A 41 -23.50 22.31 -41.16
C GLU A 41 -23.36 23.84 -41.25
N ALA A 42 -24.05 24.46 -42.22
CA ALA A 42 -24.03 25.92 -42.39
C ALA A 42 -24.67 26.65 -41.19
N TYR A 43 -25.81 26.17 -40.68
CA TYR A 43 -26.44 26.73 -39.48
C TYR A 43 -25.58 26.55 -38.23
N ALA A 44 -25.02 25.35 -38.02
CA ALA A 44 -24.16 25.05 -36.89
C ALA A 44 -22.89 25.91 -36.89
N SER A 45 -22.32 26.21 -38.07
CA SER A 45 -21.16 27.09 -38.21
C SER A 45 -21.41 28.54 -37.80
N ARG A 46 -22.69 28.94 -37.73
CA ARG A 46 -23.14 30.29 -37.37
C ARG A 46 -23.80 30.36 -36.00
N ASP A 47 -23.74 29.29 -35.23
CA ASP A 47 -24.46 29.14 -33.96
C ASP A 47 -25.99 29.34 -34.10
N ASP A 48 -26.56 29.15 -35.30
CA ASP A 48 -28.02 29.14 -35.52
C ASP A 48 -28.57 27.76 -35.17
N TRP A 49 -28.64 27.49 -33.87
CA TRP A 49 -29.04 26.18 -33.34
C TRP A 49 -30.48 25.82 -33.64
N ARG A 50 -31.38 26.80 -33.79
CA ARG A 50 -32.78 26.56 -34.16
C ARG A 50 -32.88 26.10 -35.62
N GLY A 51 -32.18 26.77 -36.54
CA GLY A 51 -32.08 26.34 -37.94
C GLY A 51 -31.41 24.96 -38.07
N ALA A 52 -30.36 24.71 -37.28
CA ALA A 52 -29.68 23.41 -37.25
C ALA A 52 -30.63 22.28 -36.80
N ILE A 53 -31.45 22.49 -35.76
CA ILE A 53 -32.46 21.52 -35.32
C ILE A 53 -33.52 21.30 -36.40
N GLU A 54 -34.01 22.35 -37.06
CA GLU A 54 -34.97 22.19 -38.16
C GLU A 54 -34.42 21.29 -39.27
N ALA A 55 -33.17 21.53 -39.69
CA ALA A 55 -32.50 20.71 -40.68
C ALA A 55 -32.35 19.24 -40.23
N LEU A 56 -31.95 19.00 -38.98
CA LEU A 56 -31.85 17.64 -38.42
C LEU A 56 -33.21 16.93 -38.33
N VAL A 57 -34.27 17.65 -37.94
CA VAL A 57 -35.63 17.09 -37.90
C VAL A 57 -36.07 16.70 -39.32
N ARG A 58 -35.78 17.51 -40.33
CA ARG A 58 -36.08 17.18 -41.74
C ARG A 58 -35.30 15.96 -42.22
N MET A 59 -34.02 15.86 -41.90
CA MET A 59 -33.22 14.65 -42.16
C MET A 59 -33.86 13.42 -41.51
N ALA A 60 -34.30 13.54 -40.25
CA ALA A 60 -34.92 12.43 -39.53
C ALA A 60 -36.30 12.01 -40.08
N HIS A 61 -37.02 12.87 -40.81
CA HIS A 61 -38.26 12.47 -41.48
C HIS A 61 -38.01 11.66 -42.75
N ALA A 62 -36.87 11.89 -43.42
CA ALA A 62 -36.50 11.19 -44.64
C ALA A 62 -35.71 9.89 -44.38
N GLU A 63 -35.13 9.76 -43.18
CA GLU A 63 -34.34 8.60 -42.79
C GLU A 63 -35.21 7.38 -42.47
N ARG A 64 -34.74 6.20 -42.88
CA ARG A 64 -35.45 4.91 -42.70
C ARG A 64 -34.64 3.92 -41.89
N GLU A 65 -33.33 4.12 -41.80
CA GLU A 65 -32.45 3.28 -41.01
C GLU A 65 -32.58 3.63 -39.51
N PRO A 66 -33.04 2.71 -38.64
CA PRO A 66 -33.26 3.00 -37.22
C PRO A 66 -32.01 3.50 -36.49
N SER A 67 -30.83 2.99 -36.85
CA SER A 67 -29.56 3.42 -36.24
C SER A 67 -29.23 4.89 -36.56
N GLU A 68 -29.47 5.34 -37.79
CA GLU A 68 -29.28 6.74 -38.20
C GLU A 68 -30.37 7.66 -37.60
N LEU A 69 -31.62 7.20 -37.51
CA LEU A 69 -32.69 7.91 -36.79
C LEU A 69 -32.30 8.17 -35.33
N SER A 70 -31.79 7.15 -34.64
CA SER A 70 -31.30 7.28 -33.27
C SER A 70 -30.18 8.32 -33.16
N ALA A 71 -29.22 8.32 -34.10
CA ALA A 71 -28.12 9.27 -34.13
C ALA A 71 -28.60 10.72 -34.36
N LEU A 72 -29.57 10.93 -35.25
CA LEU A 72 -30.15 12.25 -35.52
C LEU A 72 -30.89 12.80 -34.30
N PHE A 73 -31.73 11.99 -33.64
CA PHE A 73 -32.43 12.42 -32.42
C PHE A 73 -31.48 12.65 -31.24
N LEU A 74 -30.41 11.85 -31.11
CA LEU A 74 -29.35 12.11 -30.15
C LEU A 74 -28.70 13.48 -30.41
N ARG A 75 -28.41 13.82 -31.67
CA ARG A 75 -27.81 15.11 -32.02
C ARG A 75 -28.76 16.28 -31.73
N ILE A 76 -30.04 16.13 -32.01
CA ILE A 76 -31.08 17.12 -31.67
C ILE A 76 -31.10 17.35 -30.15
N GLY A 77 -31.09 16.27 -29.35
CA GLY A 77 -31.03 16.36 -27.90
C GLY A 77 -29.77 17.06 -27.39
N GLU A 78 -28.59 16.76 -27.98
CA GLU A 78 -27.32 17.41 -27.62
C GLU A 78 -27.35 18.93 -27.86
N ILE A 79 -28.03 19.38 -28.92
CA ILE A 79 -28.19 20.81 -29.22
C ILE A 79 -29.16 21.46 -28.24
N TYR A 80 -30.32 20.83 -27.99
CA TYR A 80 -31.27 21.35 -27.00
C TYR A 80 -30.64 21.48 -25.62
N GLU A 81 -29.92 20.46 -25.17
CA GLU A 81 -29.23 20.44 -23.88
C GLU A 81 -28.09 21.46 -23.82
N GLY A 82 -27.14 21.40 -24.76
CA GLY A 82 -25.86 22.11 -24.62
C GLY A 82 -25.84 23.52 -25.21
N LYS A 83 -26.77 23.85 -26.11
CA LYS A 83 -26.76 25.12 -26.86
C LYS A 83 -27.96 26.00 -26.59
N LEU A 84 -29.11 25.39 -26.32
CA LEU A 84 -30.35 26.11 -26.05
C LEU A 84 -30.81 26.05 -24.59
N ASP A 85 -30.17 25.20 -23.77
CA ASP A 85 -30.54 24.96 -22.36
C ASP A 85 -32.04 24.60 -22.20
N ASP A 86 -32.59 23.89 -23.18
CA ASP A 86 -33.99 23.47 -23.25
C ASP A 86 -34.11 21.99 -22.92
N LEU A 87 -34.36 21.74 -21.64
CA LEU A 87 -34.19 20.43 -21.02
C LEU A 87 -35.36 19.50 -21.33
N GLU A 88 -36.58 20.04 -21.40
CA GLU A 88 -37.78 19.27 -21.76
C GLU A 88 -37.67 18.75 -23.20
N ARG A 89 -37.21 19.60 -24.13
CA ARG A 89 -36.99 19.20 -25.52
C ARG A 89 -35.80 18.28 -25.69
N ALA A 90 -34.75 18.46 -24.88
CA ALA A 90 -33.64 17.52 -24.82
C ALA A 90 -34.08 16.13 -24.34
N GLU A 91 -34.87 16.03 -23.26
CA GLU A 91 -35.44 14.77 -22.76
C GLU A 91 -36.28 14.11 -23.87
N ALA A 92 -37.20 14.85 -24.49
CA ALA A 92 -38.05 14.32 -25.54
C ALA A 92 -37.24 13.78 -26.73
N ALA A 93 -36.21 14.52 -27.17
CA ALA A 93 -35.34 14.09 -28.25
C ALA A 93 -34.53 12.84 -27.89
N TYR A 94 -33.96 12.76 -26.69
CA TYR A 94 -33.24 11.58 -26.22
C TYR A 94 -34.15 10.36 -26.07
N ARG A 95 -35.37 10.50 -25.54
CA ARG A 95 -36.33 9.39 -25.45
C ARG A 95 -36.71 8.88 -26.83
N ARG A 96 -36.93 9.78 -27.80
CA ARG A 96 -37.18 9.41 -29.20
C ARG A 96 -35.98 8.69 -29.82
N ALA A 97 -34.76 9.11 -29.52
CA ALA A 97 -33.56 8.39 -29.98
C ALA A 97 -33.51 6.95 -29.47
N LEU A 98 -33.96 6.69 -28.23
CA LEU A 98 -34.01 5.36 -27.63
C LEU A 98 -35.08 4.44 -28.25
N GLU A 99 -36.16 4.99 -28.81
CA GLU A 99 -37.21 4.22 -29.51
C GLU A 99 -36.68 3.54 -30.78
N TYR A 100 -35.69 4.14 -31.47
CA TYR A 100 -35.13 3.62 -32.72
C TYR A 100 -33.90 2.71 -32.51
N GLY A 101 -33.54 2.47 -31.26
CA GLY A 101 -32.39 1.67 -30.86
C GLY A 101 -31.76 2.29 -29.61
N PRO A 102 -31.28 1.50 -28.64
CA PRO A 102 -30.67 2.02 -27.43
C PRO A 102 -29.14 2.14 -27.59
N PRO A 103 -28.56 3.19 -28.21
CA PRO A 103 -27.13 3.37 -28.10
C PRO A 103 -26.83 3.73 -26.65
N LEU A 104 -25.84 3.05 -26.07
CA LEU A 104 -25.32 3.30 -24.74
C LEU A 104 -25.05 4.79 -24.49
N LYS A 105 -24.62 5.52 -25.54
CA LYS A 105 -24.42 6.97 -25.51
C LYS A 105 -25.69 7.77 -25.19
N THR A 106 -26.85 7.43 -25.75
CA THR A 106 -28.11 8.16 -25.51
C THR A 106 -28.61 7.91 -24.10
N HIS A 107 -28.57 6.67 -23.61
CA HIS A 107 -28.93 6.38 -22.22
C HIS A 107 -28.02 7.13 -21.22
N ARG A 108 -26.71 7.19 -21.46
CA ARG A 108 -25.77 7.96 -20.63
C ARG A 108 -26.09 9.45 -20.63
N LYS A 109 -26.48 10.02 -21.78
CA LYS A 109 -26.91 11.43 -21.89
C LYS A 109 -28.18 11.68 -21.10
N LEU A 110 -29.16 10.80 -21.23
CA LEU A 110 -30.42 10.90 -20.52
C LEU A 110 -30.25 10.79 -18.99
N ALA A 111 -29.43 9.85 -18.51
CA ALA A 111 -29.09 9.74 -17.09
C ALA A 111 -28.42 11.02 -16.56
N SER A 112 -27.46 11.58 -17.31
CA SER A 112 -26.75 12.81 -16.92
C SER A 112 -27.65 14.05 -16.98
N LEU A 113 -28.65 14.07 -17.85
CA LEU A 113 -29.71 15.08 -17.88
C LEU A 113 -30.52 15.03 -16.58
N TYR A 114 -31.05 13.85 -16.22
CA TYR A 114 -31.84 13.69 -15.01
C TYR A 114 -31.06 13.98 -13.72
N GLU A 115 -29.80 13.56 -13.61
CA GLU A 115 -28.93 13.87 -12.47
C GLU A 115 -28.75 15.38 -12.27
N ARG A 116 -28.53 16.16 -13.34
CA ARG A 116 -28.35 17.62 -13.24
C ARG A 116 -29.62 18.37 -12.84
N HIS A 117 -30.79 17.84 -13.19
CA HIS A 117 -32.07 18.48 -12.88
C HIS A 117 -32.66 18.03 -11.55
N GLY A 118 -32.01 17.10 -10.85
CA GLY A 118 -32.53 16.56 -9.59
C GLY A 118 -33.74 15.64 -9.77
N ASP A 119 -34.02 15.17 -11.00
CA ASP A 119 -35.03 14.12 -11.22
C ASP A 119 -34.42 12.76 -10.88
N HIS A 120 -34.25 12.54 -9.57
CA HIS A 120 -33.54 11.39 -9.04
C HIS A 120 -34.25 10.05 -9.36
N ALA A 121 -35.57 10.04 -9.48
CA ALA A 121 -36.33 8.84 -9.81
C ALA A 121 -36.09 8.39 -11.26
N LYS A 122 -36.14 9.32 -12.23
CA LYS A 122 -35.83 9.00 -13.63
C LYS A 122 -34.33 8.71 -13.81
N ALA A 123 -33.46 9.40 -13.07
CA ALA A 123 -32.02 9.11 -13.08
C ALA A 123 -31.73 7.67 -12.63
N ALA A 124 -32.31 7.25 -11.49
CA ALA A 124 -32.11 5.91 -10.94
C ALA A 124 -32.53 4.81 -11.93
N SER A 125 -33.76 4.86 -12.42
CA SER A 125 -34.28 3.90 -13.39
C SER A 125 -33.47 3.84 -14.70
N THR A 126 -32.98 4.99 -15.18
CA THR A 126 -32.13 5.03 -16.39
C THR A 126 -30.75 4.40 -16.12
N LEU A 127 -30.17 4.63 -14.93
CA LEU A 127 -28.90 4.04 -14.53
C LEU A 127 -29.00 2.53 -14.28
N GLU A 128 -30.10 2.05 -13.70
CA GLU A 128 -30.36 0.63 -13.51
C GLU A 128 -30.42 -0.11 -14.85
N ALA A 129 -31.19 0.40 -15.81
CA ALA A 129 -31.24 -0.18 -17.16
C ALA A 129 -29.88 -0.18 -17.87
N LEU A 130 -29.08 0.86 -17.64
CA LEU A 130 -27.70 0.94 -18.13
C LEU A 130 -26.79 -0.13 -17.51
N ILE A 131 -26.92 -0.38 -16.20
CA ILE A 131 -26.13 -1.39 -15.50
C ILE A 131 -26.52 -2.80 -15.99
N GLU A 132 -27.80 -3.09 -16.17
CA GLU A 132 -28.31 -4.39 -16.63
C GLU A 132 -27.83 -4.76 -18.04
N THR A 133 -27.62 -3.75 -18.89
CA THR A 133 -27.16 -3.93 -20.27
C THR A 133 -25.65 -3.79 -20.43
N CYS A 134 -24.93 -3.48 -19.36
CA CYS A 134 -23.48 -3.28 -19.38
C CYS A 134 -22.72 -4.60 -19.26
N GLU A 135 -21.89 -4.93 -20.26
CA GLU A 135 -21.02 -6.11 -20.23
C GLU A 135 -19.68 -5.84 -19.53
N ASP A 136 -19.19 -4.59 -19.57
CA ASP A 136 -17.93 -4.21 -18.94
C ASP A 136 -18.13 -3.95 -17.45
N LYS A 137 -17.51 -4.79 -16.62
CA LYS A 137 -17.55 -4.65 -15.15
C LYS A 137 -17.02 -3.32 -14.65
N ALA A 138 -16.02 -2.73 -15.31
CA ALA A 138 -15.46 -1.44 -14.90
C ALA A 138 -16.43 -0.29 -15.18
N GLU A 139 -17.13 -0.33 -16.31
CA GLU A 139 -18.21 0.60 -16.61
C GLU A 139 -19.41 0.39 -15.67
N ALA A 140 -19.83 -0.86 -15.46
CA ALA A 140 -20.91 -1.20 -14.53
C ALA A 140 -20.62 -0.69 -13.11
N LYS A 141 -19.36 -0.75 -12.65
CA LYS A 141 -18.90 -0.14 -11.39
C LYS A 141 -19.15 1.37 -11.37
N GLU A 142 -18.69 2.11 -12.39
CA GLU A 142 -18.86 3.56 -12.46
C GLU A 142 -20.35 3.97 -12.49
N LEU A 143 -21.17 3.26 -13.27
CA LEU A 143 -22.62 3.46 -13.30
C LEU A 143 -23.28 3.15 -11.95
N SER A 144 -22.83 2.10 -11.27
CA SER A 144 -23.32 1.76 -9.93
C SER A 144 -22.96 2.83 -8.89
N LEU A 145 -21.76 3.42 -8.98
CA LEU A 145 -21.35 4.54 -8.11
C LEU A 145 -22.19 5.80 -8.37
N ARG A 146 -22.56 6.06 -9.63
CA ARG A 146 -23.52 7.13 -9.96
C ARG A 146 -24.89 6.86 -9.38
N LEU A 147 -25.41 5.66 -9.56
CA LEU A 147 -26.71 5.24 -9.00
C LEU A 147 -26.71 5.36 -7.48
N ALA A 148 -25.64 4.94 -6.81
CA ALA A 148 -25.49 5.09 -5.36
C ALA A 148 -25.61 6.54 -4.90
N ARG A 149 -24.99 7.51 -5.61
CA ARG A 149 -25.16 8.95 -5.31
C ARG A 149 -26.61 9.41 -5.45
N VAL A 150 -27.33 8.90 -6.45
CA VAL A 150 -28.75 9.22 -6.69
C VAL A 150 -29.66 8.61 -5.61
N LEU A 151 -29.39 7.38 -5.18
CA LEU A 151 -30.13 6.71 -4.10
C LEU A 151 -29.87 7.38 -2.74
N ASP A 152 -28.62 7.76 -2.47
CA ASP A 152 -28.22 8.47 -1.25
C ASP A 152 -28.89 9.86 -1.17
N ALA A 153 -28.93 10.61 -2.28
CA ALA A 153 -29.64 11.89 -2.36
C ALA A 153 -31.16 11.76 -2.07
N GLN A 154 -31.77 10.63 -2.47
CA GLN A 154 -33.17 10.30 -2.17
C GLN A 154 -33.37 9.72 -0.76
N LYS A 155 -32.29 9.53 0.02
CA LYS A 155 -32.30 8.86 1.33
C LYS A 155 -32.80 7.41 1.28
N LEU A 156 -32.68 6.76 0.11
CA LEU A 156 -32.95 5.33 -0.09
C LEU A 156 -31.74 4.51 0.36
N TYR A 157 -31.42 4.65 1.65
CA TYR A 157 -30.17 4.17 2.24
C TYR A 157 -29.99 2.65 2.12
N ARG A 158 -31.06 1.88 2.31
CA ARG A 158 -31.01 0.42 2.23
C ARG A 158 -30.67 -0.06 0.83
N GLU A 159 -31.33 0.49 -0.18
CA GLU A 159 -31.09 0.14 -1.59
C GLU A 159 -29.68 0.57 -2.02
N CYS A 160 -29.23 1.75 -1.57
CA CYS A 160 -27.87 2.23 -1.79
C CYS A 160 -26.82 1.30 -1.17
N GLU A 161 -27.02 0.87 0.07
CA GLU A 161 -26.13 -0.06 0.77
C GLU A 161 -26.08 -1.42 0.05
N GLU A 162 -27.23 -2.00 -0.29
CA GLU A 162 -27.31 -3.29 -0.99
C GLU A 162 -26.62 -3.25 -2.37
N LEU A 163 -26.72 -2.13 -3.08
CA LEU A 163 -26.01 -1.88 -4.34
C LEU A 163 -24.50 -1.80 -4.12
N LEU A 164 -24.04 -0.95 -3.20
CA LEU A 164 -22.63 -0.72 -2.96
C LEU A 164 -21.93 -1.96 -2.39
N ASP A 165 -22.60 -2.74 -1.56
CA ASP A 165 -22.06 -4.01 -1.05
C ASP A 165 -21.86 -5.04 -2.16
N ARG A 166 -22.72 -5.03 -3.18
CA ARG A 166 -22.56 -5.87 -4.38
C ARG A 166 -21.31 -5.44 -5.16
N VAL A 167 -21.16 -4.14 -5.41
CA VAL A 167 -20.00 -3.58 -6.12
C VAL A 167 -18.69 -3.87 -5.36
N ARG A 168 -18.70 -3.74 -4.03
CA ARG A 168 -17.53 -4.00 -3.17
C ARG A 168 -17.08 -5.46 -3.20
N ARG A 169 -17.98 -6.44 -3.45
CA ARG A 169 -17.56 -7.85 -3.60
C ARG A 169 -16.65 -8.06 -4.82
N ASP A 170 -16.93 -7.35 -5.90
CA ASP A 170 -16.13 -7.40 -7.13
C ASP A 170 -14.90 -6.49 -7.06
N TRP A 171 -15.00 -5.37 -6.32
CA TRP A 171 -13.99 -4.32 -6.23
C TRP A 171 -13.65 -3.95 -4.77
N PRO A 172 -13.13 -4.89 -3.96
CA PRO A 172 -12.97 -4.69 -2.50
C PRO A 172 -11.92 -3.63 -2.13
N THR A 173 -10.96 -3.36 -3.01
CA THR A 173 -9.84 -2.44 -2.79
C THR A 173 -9.94 -1.13 -3.58
N ASP A 174 -11.04 -0.92 -4.30
CA ASP A 174 -11.24 0.28 -5.11
C ASP A 174 -11.59 1.49 -4.21
N LEU A 175 -10.79 2.55 -4.33
CA LEU A 175 -10.92 3.74 -3.48
C LEU A 175 -12.30 4.41 -3.60
N ASP A 176 -12.87 4.45 -4.80
CA ASP A 176 -14.15 5.11 -5.05
C ASP A 176 -15.30 4.31 -4.43
N VAL A 177 -15.24 2.98 -4.49
CA VAL A 177 -16.20 2.08 -3.84
C VAL A 177 -16.11 2.17 -2.32
N ILE A 178 -14.90 2.14 -1.76
CA ILE A 178 -14.71 2.26 -0.31
C ILE A 178 -15.23 3.63 0.16
N ARG A 179 -14.93 4.71 -0.58
CA ARG A 179 -15.39 6.06 -0.27
C ARG A 179 -16.91 6.17 -0.33
N ALA A 180 -17.56 5.63 -1.37
CA ALA A 180 -19.01 5.71 -1.50
C ALA A 180 -19.75 5.07 -0.31
N LEU A 181 -19.29 3.92 0.18
CA LEU A 181 -19.85 3.29 1.39
C LEU A 181 -19.53 4.09 2.66
N ALA A 182 -18.34 4.65 2.77
CA ALA A 182 -17.97 5.50 3.90
C ALA A 182 -18.85 6.76 3.96
N ASP A 183 -19.03 7.45 2.84
CA ASP A 183 -19.88 8.63 2.72
C ASP A 183 -21.34 8.29 3.04
N LEU A 184 -21.86 7.17 2.53
CA LEU A 184 -23.20 6.67 2.84
C LEU A 184 -23.40 6.49 4.34
N TYR A 185 -22.51 5.75 5.02
CA TYR A 185 -22.63 5.54 6.47
C TYR A 185 -22.44 6.84 7.28
N ALA A 186 -21.62 7.77 6.79
CA ALA A 186 -21.45 9.08 7.40
C ALA A 186 -22.74 9.91 7.29
N HIS A 187 -23.40 9.95 6.13
CA HIS A 187 -24.67 10.64 5.91
C HIS A 187 -25.81 10.05 6.75
N GLN A 188 -25.84 8.73 6.93
CA GLN A 188 -26.79 8.06 7.81
C GLN A 188 -26.54 8.31 9.31
N GLY A 189 -25.35 8.79 9.69
CA GLY A 189 -24.91 8.86 11.08
C GLY A 189 -24.60 7.48 11.70
N ALA A 190 -24.45 6.45 10.87
CA ALA A 190 -24.24 5.05 11.26
C ALA A 190 -22.76 4.80 11.65
N ARG A 191 -22.30 5.40 12.76
CA ARG A 191 -20.89 5.38 13.18
C ARG A 191 -20.29 3.96 13.32
N ALA A 192 -21.07 3.00 13.81
CA ALA A 192 -20.60 1.62 13.98
C ALA A 192 -20.38 0.92 12.62
N ALA A 193 -21.34 1.08 11.68
CA ALA A 193 -21.21 0.54 10.33
C ALA A 193 -20.08 1.20 9.55
N HIS A 194 -19.93 2.53 9.69
CA HIS A 194 -18.81 3.29 9.15
C HIS A 194 -17.45 2.73 9.62
N ALA A 195 -17.26 2.55 10.93
CA ALA A 195 -16.03 2.01 11.47
C ALA A 195 -15.77 0.55 11.01
N LEU A 196 -16.81 -0.28 11.00
CA LEU A 196 -16.72 -1.67 10.54
C LEU A 196 -16.29 -1.75 9.06
N HIS A 197 -16.89 -0.94 8.20
CA HIS A 197 -16.55 -0.87 6.78
C HIS A 197 -15.09 -0.45 6.56
N LEU A 198 -14.64 0.62 7.21
CA LEU A 198 -13.26 1.07 7.08
C LEU A 198 -12.25 0.03 7.63
N ASN A 199 -12.57 -0.67 8.73
CA ASN A 199 -11.73 -1.76 9.24
C ASN A 199 -11.65 -2.94 8.27
N ARG A 200 -12.77 -3.28 7.62
CA ARG A 200 -12.80 -4.31 6.59
C ARG A 200 -11.98 -3.90 5.36
N ALA A 201 -12.12 -2.66 4.90
CA ALA A 201 -11.32 -2.13 3.80
C ALA A 201 -9.81 -2.16 4.12
N ILE A 202 -9.41 -1.83 5.35
CA ILE A 202 -8.01 -1.96 5.80
C ILE A 202 -7.52 -3.42 5.70
N ALA A 203 -8.33 -4.38 6.13
CA ALA A 203 -7.99 -5.80 6.02
C ALA A 203 -7.86 -6.23 4.55
N ASP A 204 -8.85 -5.93 3.72
CA ASP A 204 -8.85 -6.26 2.29
C ASP A 204 -7.64 -5.64 1.56
N LEU A 205 -7.26 -4.39 1.90
CA LEU A 205 -6.09 -3.70 1.34
C LEU A 205 -4.76 -4.29 1.83
N ARG A 206 -4.65 -4.65 3.11
CA ARG A 206 -3.45 -5.33 3.64
C ARG A 206 -3.26 -6.70 2.98
N ASP A 207 -4.33 -7.47 2.82
CA ASP A 207 -4.30 -8.76 2.14
C ASP A 207 -3.94 -8.60 0.65
N ALA A 208 -4.51 -7.60 -0.03
CA ALA A 208 -4.15 -7.28 -1.41
C ALA A 208 -2.67 -6.89 -1.55
N PHE A 209 -2.12 -6.13 -0.60
CA PHE A 209 -0.71 -5.77 -0.58
C PHE A 209 0.19 -6.99 -0.38
N VAL A 210 -0.17 -7.91 0.53
CA VAL A 210 0.59 -9.16 0.74
C VAL A 210 0.63 -10.00 -0.55
N ASN A 211 -0.48 -10.05 -1.28
CA ASN A 211 -0.59 -10.80 -2.52
C ASN A 211 0.15 -10.13 -3.70
N ASP A 212 0.07 -8.80 -3.81
CA ASP A 212 0.77 -8.03 -4.84
C ASP A 212 1.33 -6.71 -4.28
N PRO A 213 2.59 -6.72 -3.77
CA PRO A 213 3.25 -5.50 -3.30
C PRO A 213 3.58 -4.49 -4.41
N SER A 214 3.34 -4.83 -5.68
CA SER A 214 3.63 -3.96 -6.83
C SER A 214 2.45 -3.09 -7.26
N ASP A 215 1.23 -3.33 -6.75
CA ASP A 215 0.07 -2.48 -7.06
C ASP A 215 0.26 -1.09 -6.42
N GLU A 216 0.50 -0.10 -7.28
CA GLU A 216 0.74 1.29 -6.90
C GLU A 216 -0.48 1.98 -6.28
N ARG A 217 -1.67 1.36 -6.33
CA ARG A 217 -2.92 1.93 -5.80
C ARG A 217 -3.18 1.51 -4.35
N THR A 218 -2.75 0.32 -3.95
CA THR A 218 -3.13 -0.29 -2.66
C THR A 218 -2.68 0.54 -1.46
N LEU A 219 -1.41 0.94 -1.40
CA LEU A 219 -0.87 1.71 -0.28
C LEU A 219 -1.44 3.14 -0.20
N PRO A 220 -1.54 3.91 -1.30
CA PRO A 220 -2.22 5.20 -1.29
C PRO A 220 -3.69 5.12 -0.83
N THR A 221 -4.43 4.09 -1.27
CA THR A 221 -5.80 3.86 -0.78
C THR A 221 -5.81 3.60 0.73
N LEU A 222 -4.88 2.78 1.22
CA LEU A 222 -4.75 2.49 2.66
C LEU A 222 -4.41 3.75 3.48
N VAL A 223 -3.56 4.65 2.95
CA VAL A 223 -3.29 5.96 3.56
C VAL A 223 -4.58 6.78 3.72
N GLU A 224 -5.39 6.89 2.67
CA GLU A 224 -6.65 7.64 2.72
C GLU A 224 -7.66 7.03 3.71
N VAL A 225 -7.78 5.70 3.74
CA VAL A 225 -8.68 5.00 4.68
C VAL A 225 -8.25 5.25 6.14
N TYR A 226 -6.96 5.22 6.46
CA TYR A 226 -6.47 5.58 7.80
C TYR A 226 -6.75 7.04 8.15
N ARG A 227 -6.68 7.96 7.19
CA ARG A 227 -7.02 9.37 7.40
C ARG A 227 -8.50 9.54 7.71
N TRP A 228 -9.40 8.82 7.03
CA TRP A 228 -10.83 8.84 7.36
C TRP A 228 -11.14 8.30 8.76
N GLN A 229 -10.35 7.34 9.25
CA GLN A 229 -10.41 6.87 10.65
C GLN A 229 -9.73 7.80 11.66
N SER A 230 -9.18 8.94 11.23
CA SER A 230 -8.34 9.83 12.07
C SER A 230 -7.09 9.14 12.66
N ARG A 231 -6.63 8.03 12.08
CA ARG A 231 -5.43 7.30 12.48
C ARG A 231 -4.19 7.84 11.73
N LEU A 232 -3.80 9.08 12.05
CA LEU A 232 -2.78 9.81 11.30
C LEU A 232 -1.40 9.15 11.33
N ASP A 233 -0.97 8.57 12.46
CA ASP A 233 0.34 7.90 12.53
C ASP A 233 0.40 6.64 11.66
N ALA A 234 -0.68 5.85 11.64
CA ALA A 234 -0.81 4.70 10.74
C ALA A 234 -0.73 5.14 9.26
N ALA A 235 -1.41 6.23 8.90
CA ALA A 235 -1.33 6.81 7.56
C ALA A 235 0.11 7.22 7.19
N ARG A 236 0.86 7.85 8.12
CA ARG A 236 2.27 8.21 7.93
C ARG A 236 3.15 6.97 7.75
N ALA A 237 2.98 5.95 8.58
CA ALA A 237 3.72 4.69 8.47
C ALA A 237 3.45 3.97 7.14
N THR A 238 2.19 3.89 6.70
CA THR A 238 1.85 3.36 5.38
C THR A 238 2.47 4.18 4.24
N ALA A 239 2.50 5.51 4.38
CA ALA A 239 3.17 6.37 3.39
C ALA A 239 4.69 6.18 3.35
N SER A 240 5.33 5.88 4.49
CA SER A 240 6.75 5.51 4.54
C SER A 240 7.01 4.21 3.77
N VAL A 241 6.12 3.22 3.91
CA VAL A 241 6.16 1.97 3.12
C VAL A 241 5.97 2.23 1.63
N ALA A 242 5.00 3.06 1.25
CA ALA A 242 4.76 3.44 -0.13
C ALA A 242 5.99 4.13 -0.76
N THR A 243 6.65 5.01 0.00
CA THR A 243 7.88 5.70 -0.43
C THR A 243 9.04 4.72 -0.58
N ALA A 244 9.17 3.75 0.32
CA ALA A 244 10.19 2.70 0.21
C ALA A 244 10.03 1.92 -1.11
N LEU A 245 8.79 1.60 -1.48
CA LEU A 245 8.45 0.95 -2.75
C LEU A 245 8.45 1.88 -3.96
N GLY A 246 8.80 3.16 -3.81
CA GLY A 246 8.94 4.09 -4.94
C GLY A 246 7.63 4.66 -5.47
N ILE A 247 6.54 4.55 -4.71
CA ILE A 247 5.24 5.11 -5.08
C ILE A 247 5.28 6.63 -4.87
N ALA A 248 5.46 7.37 -5.96
CA ALA A 248 5.62 8.82 -5.96
C ALA A 248 4.26 9.52 -6.18
N ARG A 249 3.43 9.60 -5.14
CA ARG A 249 2.18 10.37 -5.16
C ARG A 249 2.19 11.51 -4.15
N LEU A 250 1.49 12.60 -4.49
CA LEU A 250 1.49 13.83 -3.69
C LEU A 250 0.83 13.66 -2.31
N ASP A 251 -0.21 12.84 -2.23
CA ASP A 251 -0.90 12.48 -0.98
C ASP A 251 0.05 11.73 -0.01
N VAL A 252 0.84 10.80 -0.53
CA VAL A 252 1.89 10.07 0.20
C VAL A 252 3.03 11.01 0.64
N ALA A 253 3.55 11.83 -0.27
CA ALA A 253 4.70 12.69 0.00
C ALA A 253 4.44 13.78 1.07
N LYS A 254 3.18 14.16 1.30
CA LYS A 254 2.79 15.19 2.29
C LYS A 254 2.87 14.73 3.74
N VAL A 255 2.94 13.42 3.99
CA VAL A 255 2.86 12.84 5.34
C VAL A 255 4.15 12.14 5.76
N VAL A 256 5.22 12.29 4.98
CA VAL A 256 6.58 11.80 5.28
C VAL A 256 7.59 12.91 5.02
N ASP A 257 8.82 12.75 5.50
CA ASP A 257 9.91 13.67 5.15
C ASP A 257 10.48 13.38 3.73
N ALA A 258 11.47 14.17 3.32
CA ALA A 258 12.10 14.03 1.99
C ALA A 258 12.77 12.67 1.74
N ALA A 259 13.15 11.94 2.79
CA ALA A 259 13.72 10.60 2.71
C ALA A 259 12.64 9.50 2.82
N GLY A 260 11.36 9.87 2.98
CA GLY A 260 10.26 8.94 3.21
C GLY A 260 10.18 8.41 4.63
N ALA A 261 10.85 9.05 5.59
CA ALA A 261 10.80 8.69 7.00
C ALA A 261 9.70 9.46 7.75
N ILE A 262 9.35 8.93 8.90
CA ILE A 262 8.39 9.50 9.86
C ILE A 262 9.09 9.68 11.21
N PRO A 263 8.53 10.46 12.15
CA PRO A 263 9.15 10.66 13.46
C PRO A 263 9.41 9.34 14.18
N GLY A 264 10.68 9.05 14.47
CA GLY A 264 11.11 7.86 15.20
C GLY A 264 11.01 8.00 16.73
N ALA A 265 10.96 6.86 17.43
CA ALA A 265 10.96 6.80 18.89
C ALA A 265 12.35 7.09 19.49
N GLY A 266 13.44 6.94 18.73
CA GLY A 266 14.80 7.06 19.23
C GLY A 266 15.08 6.07 20.36
N LYS A 267 15.62 6.55 21.48
CA LYS A 267 15.92 5.75 22.68
C LYS A 267 14.74 4.91 23.21
N ALA A 268 13.52 5.45 23.11
CA ALA A 268 12.33 4.79 23.67
C ALA A 268 12.01 3.44 22.99
N ALA A 269 12.51 3.20 21.76
CA ALA A 269 12.33 1.94 21.06
C ALA A 269 13.05 0.74 21.71
N PHE A 270 14.00 0.99 22.60
CA PHE A 270 14.80 -0.05 23.27
C PHE A 270 14.35 -0.32 24.70
N ASP A 271 13.20 0.22 25.12
CA ASP A 271 12.59 -0.12 26.39
C ASP A 271 12.17 -1.62 26.40
N PRO A 272 12.63 -2.44 27.37
CA PRO A 272 12.26 -3.85 27.46
C PRO A 272 10.74 -4.10 27.52
N MET A 273 9.94 -3.12 27.95
CA MET A 273 8.47 -3.23 27.96
C MET A 273 7.86 -3.36 26.56
N LEU A 274 8.60 -3.00 25.50
CA LEU A 274 8.17 -3.18 24.12
C LEU A 274 8.43 -4.58 23.58
N ASP A 275 9.25 -5.40 24.26
CA ASP A 275 9.69 -6.68 23.70
C ASP A 275 8.54 -7.66 23.53
N ASP A 276 7.48 -7.55 24.32
CA ASP A 276 6.27 -8.35 24.15
C ASP A 276 5.48 -8.00 22.88
N ILE A 277 5.63 -6.77 22.37
CA ILE A 277 4.99 -6.31 21.13
C ILE A 277 5.92 -6.56 19.93
N LEU A 278 7.22 -6.30 20.11
CA LEU A 278 8.18 -6.36 19.02
C LEU A 278 8.64 -7.79 18.73
N ALA A 279 8.65 -8.69 19.72
CA ALA A 279 9.10 -10.07 19.51
C ALA A 279 8.19 -10.81 18.52
N PRO A 280 8.75 -11.44 17.47
CA PRO A 280 8.00 -12.34 16.60
C PRO A 280 7.54 -13.59 17.35
N ASP A 281 6.62 -14.36 16.74
CA ASP A 281 5.99 -15.51 17.39
C ASP A 281 6.96 -16.57 17.92
N ALA A 282 8.09 -16.79 17.25
CA ALA A 282 9.10 -17.75 17.72
C ALA A 282 9.86 -17.28 18.98
N LEU A 283 9.79 -15.98 19.30
CA LEU A 283 10.39 -15.36 20.49
C LEU A 283 9.33 -15.00 21.55
N GLN A 284 8.42 -15.94 21.83
CA GLN A 284 7.54 -15.87 23.00
C GLN A 284 8.32 -15.56 24.29
N PRO A 285 7.66 -15.00 25.33
CA PRO A 285 8.33 -14.63 26.59
C PRO A 285 9.19 -15.75 27.19
N ALA A 286 8.72 -17.01 27.15
CA ALA A 286 9.48 -18.16 27.63
C ALA A 286 10.76 -18.41 26.82
N THR A 287 10.67 -18.37 25.48
CA THR A 287 11.83 -18.56 24.59
C THR A 287 12.87 -17.45 24.80
N ARG A 288 12.43 -16.19 24.89
CA ARG A 288 13.33 -15.05 25.16
C ARG A 288 14.05 -15.21 26.48
N ALA A 289 13.32 -15.48 27.56
CA ALA A 289 13.92 -15.67 28.88
C ALA A 289 14.95 -16.81 28.88
N VAL A 290 14.67 -17.93 28.23
CA VAL A 290 15.61 -19.05 28.12
C VAL A 290 16.88 -18.65 27.38
N LEU A 291 16.75 -17.97 26.23
CA LEU A 291 17.89 -17.56 25.41
C LEU A 291 18.73 -16.48 26.09
N GLU A 292 18.09 -15.53 26.77
CA GLU A 292 18.75 -14.47 27.54
C GLU A 292 19.64 -15.07 28.64
N HIS A 293 19.11 -16.00 29.44
CA HIS A 293 19.88 -16.65 30.51
C HIS A 293 20.94 -17.63 29.97
N ALA A 294 20.68 -18.26 28.82
CA ALA A 294 21.66 -19.14 28.17
C ALA A 294 22.79 -18.37 27.48
N SER A 295 22.59 -17.08 27.19
CA SER A 295 23.50 -16.25 26.39
C SER A 295 24.96 -16.27 26.86
N PRO A 296 25.28 -16.06 28.16
CA PRO A 296 26.68 -16.07 28.63
C PRO A 296 27.35 -17.44 28.47
N VAL A 297 26.57 -18.53 28.52
CA VAL A 297 27.07 -19.88 28.29
C VAL A 297 27.32 -20.10 26.80
N PHE A 298 26.35 -19.70 25.98
CA PHE A 298 26.46 -19.76 24.54
C PHE A 298 27.67 -18.99 24.04
N GLU A 299 27.96 -17.80 24.57
CA GLU A 299 29.16 -17.04 24.23
C GLU A 299 30.46 -17.82 24.55
N LYS A 300 30.54 -18.48 25.71
CA LYS A 300 31.72 -19.25 26.13
C LYS A 300 31.93 -20.54 25.32
N VAL A 301 30.84 -21.18 24.89
CA VAL A 301 30.88 -22.48 24.20
C VAL A 301 31.02 -22.31 22.69
N SER A 302 30.41 -21.27 22.14
CA SER A 302 30.50 -20.89 20.74
C SER A 302 31.84 -20.21 20.52
N LYS A 303 32.89 -21.02 20.27
CA LYS A 303 34.15 -20.47 19.76
C LYS A 303 33.82 -19.72 18.48
N LEU A 304 33.86 -18.38 18.50
CA LEU A 304 33.90 -17.60 17.28
C LEU A 304 35.01 -18.19 16.40
N GLU A 305 34.74 -18.35 15.10
CA GLU A 305 35.82 -18.58 14.16
C GLU A 305 36.79 -17.40 14.28
N THR A 306 37.95 -17.68 14.87
CA THR A 306 38.95 -16.67 15.20
C THR A 306 39.56 -16.02 13.97
N SER A 307 39.43 -16.64 12.79
CA SER A 307 40.05 -16.20 11.54
C SER A 307 39.59 -14.80 11.08
N TRP A 308 38.30 -14.50 11.18
CA TRP A 308 37.77 -13.18 10.78
C TRP A 308 37.80 -12.15 11.92
N VAL A 309 37.68 -12.56 13.18
CA VAL A 309 37.89 -11.65 14.33
C VAL A 309 39.31 -11.11 14.32
N LEU A 310 40.31 -11.97 14.10
CA LEU A 310 41.73 -11.61 14.02
C LEU A 310 42.08 -10.76 12.79
N SER A 311 41.26 -10.81 11.73
CA SER A 311 41.44 -10.00 10.52
C SER A 311 40.47 -8.80 10.44
N SER A 312 39.68 -8.59 11.48
CA SER A 312 38.82 -7.41 11.59
C SER A 312 39.62 -6.20 12.05
N ARG A 313 39.22 -5.02 11.58
CA ARG A 313 39.84 -3.75 11.94
C ARG A 313 38.82 -2.88 12.63
N ARG A 314 39.16 -2.29 13.78
CA ARG A 314 38.32 -1.27 14.41
C ARG A 314 38.17 -0.07 13.47
N VAL A 315 36.93 0.30 13.19
CA VAL A 315 36.61 1.52 12.44
C VAL A 315 36.71 2.71 13.41
N PRO A 316 37.49 3.75 13.10
CA PRO A 316 37.59 4.92 13.97
C PRO A 316 36.22 5.60 14.14
N ASP A 317 35.88 6.03 15.36
CA ASP A 317 34.59 6.72 15.64
C ASP A 317 34.37 7.99 14.81
N ARG A 318 35.44 8.58 14.25
CA ARG A 318 35.41 9.76 13.37
C ARG A 318 35.33 9.42 11.87
N ASP A 319 35.29 8.13 11.51
CA ASP A 319 35.15 7.71 10.12
C ASP A 319 33.83 8.24 9.55
N PRO A 320 33.84 8.95 8.41
CA PRO A 320 32.66 9.60 7.86
C PRO A 320 31.53 8.62 7.55
N ARG A 321 31.83 7.34 7.30
CA ARG A 321 30.82 6.30 7.02
C ARG A 321 29.95 5.99 8.23
N ILE A 322 30.46 6.18 9.46
CA ILE A 322 29.77 5.78 10.70
C ILE A 322 29.66 6.89 11.74
N ALA A 323 30.34 8.03 11.61
CA ALA A 323 30.45 9.01 12.70
C ALA A 323 29.08 9.52 13.20
N ALA A 324 28.17 9.89 12.29
CA ALA A 324 26.82 10.32 12.66
C ALA A 324 25.92 9.15 13.11
N PRO A 325 25.86 8.01 12.39
CA PRO A 325 25.14 6.82 12.83
C PRO A 325 25.58 6.30 14.21
N LEU A 326 26.88 6.19 14.44
CA LEU A 326 27.47 5.67 15.66
C LEU A 326 27.12 6.55 16.86
N ARG A 327 27.20 7.87 16.71
CA ARG A 327 26.81 8.81 17.78
C ARG A 327 25.35 8.62 18.19
N ARG A 328 24.44 8.53 17.21
CA ARG A 328 23.00 8.30 17.48
C ARG A 328 22.75 6.91 18.07
N ALA A 329 23.45 5.89 17.60
CA ALA A 329 23.35 4.54 18.14
C ALA A 329 23.80 4.46 19.61
N LYS A 330 24.94 5.07 19.96
CA LYS A 330 25.41 5.17 21.36
C LYS A 330 24.39 5.87 22.25
N GLU A 331 23.84 7.00 21.78
CA GLU A 331 22.84 7.78 22.50
C GLU A 331 21.54 6.98 22.74
N TRP A 332 21.01 6.35 21.69
CA TRP A 332 19.71 5.68 21.75
C TRP A 332 19.76 4.32 22.43
N LEU A 333 20.85 3.56 22.25
CA LEU A 333 21.06 2.32 22.99
C LEU A 333 21.45 2.58 24.45
N GLY A 334 21.97 3.78 24.76
CA GLY A 334 22.44 4.15 26.09
C GLY A 334 23.70 3.39 26.51
N ARG A 335 24.55 2.99 25.54
CA ARG A 335 25.71 2.12 25.75
C ARG A 335 26.85 2.50 24.81
N GLU A 336 28.08 2.18 25.18
CA GLU A 336 29.21 2.26 24.25
C GLU A 336 29.07 1.22 23.15
N VAL A 337 29.28 1.68 21.91
CA VAL A 337 29.22 0.86 20.69
C VAL A 337 30.54 1.00 19.95
N THR A 338 31.16 -0.12 19.59
CA THR A 338 32.37 -0.16 18.77
C THR A 338 32.09 -0.92 17.48
N VAL A 339 32.51 -0.36 16.35
CA VAL A 339 32.32 -0.99 15.03
C VAL A 339 33.66 -1.53 14.53
N TYR A 340 33.63 -2.78 14.08
CA TYR A 340 34.73 -3.43 13.37
C TYR A 340 34.33 -3.67 11.92
N GLU A 341 35.28 -3.55 10.99
CA GLU A 341 35.10 -3.91 9.58
C GLU A 341 35.96 -5.13 9.21
N THR A 342 35.50 -5.94 8.26
CA THR A 342 36.30 -7.02 7.66
C THR A 342 36.05 -7.15 6.17
N ASP A 343 37.11 -7.51 5.44
CA ASP A 343 37.08 -7.84 4.00
C ASP A 343 36.84 -9.33 3.74
N LYS A 344 36.86 -10.17 4.79
CA LYS A 344 36.72 -11.63 4.67
C LYS A 344 35.27 -12.10 4.63
N LEU A 345 34.38 -11.36 5.28
CA LEU A 345 32.96 -11.65 5.26
C LEU A 345 32.27 -10.82 4.17
N GLY A 346 31.15 -11.34 3.67
CA GLY A 346 30.33 -10.68 2.66
C GLY A 346 29.59 -9.47 3.21
N ARG A 347 28.31 -9.34 2.90
CA ARG A 347 27.47 -8.24 3.39
C ARG A 347 26.78 -8.66 4.68
N VAL A 348 27.45 -8.49 5.81
CA VAL A 348 26.98 -8.92 7.13
C VAL A 348 27.02 -7.79 8.15
N CYS A 349 26.13 -7.84 9.14
CA CYS A 349 26.13 -6.95 10.31
C CYS A 349 25.55 -7.71 11.52
N PHE A 350 26.36 -7.98 12.54
CA PHE A 350 25.90 -8.67 13.75
C PHE A 350 26.75 -8.28 14.98
N PRO A 351 26.20 -8.39 16.20
CA PRO A 351 26.97 -8.18 17.42
C PRO A 351 27.94 -9.35 17.67
N VAL A 352 29.20 -9.03 17.99
CA VAL A 352 30.26 -9.99 18.30
C VAL A 352 30.38 -10.20 19.80
N GLN A 353 30.32 -9.11 20.56
CA GLN A 353 30.41 -9.08 22.00
C GLN A 353 29.34 -8.16 22.56
N SER A 354 28.73 -8.58 23.67
CA SER A 354 27.61 -7.88 24.26
C SER A 354 28.03 -6.80 25.26
N GLU A 355 29.19 -6.91 25.91
CA GLU A 355 29.70 -5.95 26.90
C GLU A 355 31.24 -5.78 26.84
N PRO A 356 31.78 -4.63 26.37
CA PRO A 356 31.07 -3.56 25.66
C PRO A 356 30.48 -4.06 24.33
N LEU A 357 29.49 -3.34 23.77
CA LEU A 357 28.85 -3.76 22.53
C LEU A 357 29.81 -3.57 21.34
N GLU A 358 30.26 -4.68 20.77
CA GLU A 358 31.07 -4.70 19.56
C GLU A 358 30.26 -5.25 18.40
N ILE A 359 30.19 -4.50 17.30
CA ILE A 359 29.44 -4.86 16.09
C ILE A 359 30.44 -5.06 14.95
N LEU A 360 30.35 -6.19 14.26
CA LEU A 360 31.14 -6.44 13.05
C LEU A 360 30.29 -6.17 11.81
N MET A 361 30.83 -5.38 10.90
CA MET A 361 30.25 -5.12 9.58
C MET A 361 31.19 -5.59 8.47
N GLY A 362 30.64 -6.21 7.43
CA GLY A 362 31.41 -6.47 6.21
C GLY A 362 31.72 -5.15 5.49
N ARG A 363 32.97 -4.94 5.05
CA ARG A 363 33.38 -3.67 4.41
C ARG A 363 32.53 -3.33 3.18
N ARG A 364 32.17 -4.33 2.37
CA ARG A 364 31.28 -4.16 1.21
C ARG A 364 29.88 -3.68 1.57
N LEU A 365 29.37 -4.01 2.76
CA LEU A 365 28.09 -3.50 3.25
C LEU A 365 28.27 -2.08 3.76
N LEU A 366 29.29 -1.86 4.60
CA LEU A 366 29.60 -0.55 5.17
C LEU A 366 29.79 0.52 4.09
N ASP A 367 30.53 0.22 3.02
CA ASP A 367 30.78 1.13 1.90
C ASP A 367 29.53 1.40 1.03
N ALA A 368 28.52 0.53 1.09
CA ALA A 368 27.31 0.64 0.29
C ALA A 368 26.13 1.30 1.03
N CYS A 369 26.23 1.45 2.35
CA CYS A 369 25.17 1.99 3.18
C CYS A 369 25.16 3.52 3.17
N THR A 370 23.97 4.10 3.20
CA THR A 370 23.77 5.50 3.59
C THR A 370 23.92 5.64 5.11
N GLU A 371 23.96 6.88 5.62
CA GLU A 371 23.98 7.12 7.07
C GLU A 371 22.76 6.51 7.78
N ASP A 372 21.55 6.68 7.24
CA ASP A 372 20.33 6.14 7.85
C ASP A 372 20.26 4.61 7.81
N GLU A 373 20.72 3.99 6.71
CA GLU A 373 20.84 2.54 6.61
C GLU A 373 21.88 1.99 7.59
N CYS A 374 23.01 2.68 7.75
CA CYS A 374 24.04 2.31 8.73
C CYS A 374 23.48 2.43 10.16
N LEU A 375 22.76 3.52 10.47
CA LEU A 375 22.10 3.71 11.77
C LEU A 375 21.12 2.56 12.03
N PHE A 376 20.27 2.21 11.07
CA PHE A 376 19.35 1.09 11.18
C PHE A 376 20.08 -0.22 11.53
N LEU A 377 21.16 -0.55 10.81
CA LEU A 377 21.94 -1.78 11.06
C LEU A 377 22.61 -1.82 12.43
N LEU A 378 23.15 -0.68 12.91
CA LEU A 378 23.74 -0.58 14.24
C LEU A 378 22.70 -0.77 15.35
N LEU A 379 21.54 -0.14 15.19
CA LEU A 379 20.44 -0.24 16.15
C LEU A 379 19.84 -1.65 16.20
N ARG A 380 19.69 -2.31 15.04
CA ARG A 380 19.29 -3.71 14.91
C ARG A 380 20.23 -4.61 15.69
N ALA A 381 21.52 -4.55 15.41
CA ALA A 381 22.53 -5.36 16.10
C ALA A 381 22.58 -5.04 17.60
N GLY A 382 22.38 -3.77 17.96
CA GLY A 382 22.25 -3.33 19.35
C GLY A 382 21.07 -3.96 20.07
N LYS A 383 19.87 -3.98 19.47
CA LYS A 383 18.70 -4.64 20.07
C LYS A 383 18.90 -6.14 20.24
N VAL A 384 19.47 -6.81 19.22
CA VAL A 384 19.81 -8.24 19.30
C VAL A 384 20.74 -8.50 20.48
N SER A 385 21.75 -7.65 20.70
CA SER A 385 22.65 -7.78 21.85
C SER A 385 21.94 -7.49 23.18
N LEU A 386 21.12 -6.44 23.27
CA LEU A 386 20.35 -6.10 24.47
C LEU A 386 19.40 -7.21 24.91
N ALA A 387 18.86 -7.98 23.95
CA ALA A 387 18.00 -9.14 24.23
C ALA A 387 18.79 -10.43 24.53
N GLY A 388 20.12 -10.38 24.60
CA GLY A 388 20.96 -11.56 24.81
C GLY A 388 21.01 -12.52 23.61
N LEU A 389 20.60 -12.08 22.41
CA LEU A 389 20.46 -12.92 21.22
C LEU A 389 21.66 -12.87 20.27
N GLY A 390 22.75 -12.20 20.65
CA GLY A 390 23.90 -12.00 19.76
C GLY A 390 24.49 -13.31 19.21
N VAL A 391 24.65 -14.32 20.07
CA VAL A 391 25.18 -15.64 19.66
C VAL A 391 24.27 -16.31 18.63
N VAL A 392 22.96 -16.19 18.81
CA VAL A 392 21.95 -16.81 17.94
C VAL A 392 22.07 -16.29 16.50
N THR A 393 22.40 -15.01 16.33
CA THR A 393 22.49 -14.38 15.00
C THR A 393 23.81 -14.60 14.26
N ARG A 394 24.88 -15.02 14.95
CA ARG A 394 26.23 -15.12 14.36
C ARG A 394 26.79 -16.53 14.23
N VAL A 395 26.14 -17.51 14.84
CA VAL A 395 26.59 -18.91 14.86
C VAL A 395 26.01 -19.68 13.68
N GLU A 396 26.78 -20.63 13.15
CA GLU A 396 26.30 -21.54 12.09
C GLU A 396 25.05 -22.31 12.53
N MET A 397 24.12 -22.53 11.58
CA MET A 397 22.80 -23.09 11.89
C MET A 397 22.87 -24.47 12.56
N GLU A 398 23.81 -25.34 12.17
CA GLU A 398 23.99 -26.65 12.80
C GLU A 398 24.47 -26.54 14.25
N HIS A 399 25.39 -25.61 14.51
CA HIS A 399 25.88 -25.37 15.85
C HIS A 399 24.80 -24.75 16.73
N LEU A 400 24.00 -23.81 16.22
CA LEU A 400 22.85 -23.27 16.92
C LEU A 400 21.83 -24.37 17.25
N ALA A 401 21.55 -25.29 16.31
CA ALA A 401 20.66 -26.42 16.56
C ALA A 401 21.18 -27.32 17.69
N THR A 402 22.50 -27.54 17.74
CA THR A 402 23.15 -28.27 18.85
C THR A 402 23.00 -27.53 20.18
N LEU A 403 23.24 -26.21 20.21
CA LEU A 403 23.10 -25.40 21.42
C LEU A 403 21.66 -25.47 21.98
N LEU A 404 20.66 -25.31 21.11
CA LEU A 404 19.25 -25.35 21.49
C LEU A 404 18.81 -26.74 21.99
N ARG A 405 19.22 -27.82 21.32
CA ARG A 405 18.93 -29.19 21.79
C ARG A 405 19.63 -29.52 23.10
N SER A 406 20.84 -28.99 23.30
CA SER A 406 21.60 -29.19 24.54
C SER A 406 20.92 -28.60 25.77
N ILE A 407 20.07 -27.57 25.60
CA ILE A 407 19.26 -27.04 26.70
C ILE A 407 18.31 -28.12 27.23
N ARG A 408 17.67 -28.92 26.36
CA ARG A 408 16.71 -29.97 26.80
C ARG A 408 17.40 -31.02 27.68
N PHE A 409 18.62 -31.41 27.31
CA PHE A 409 19.43 -32.33 28.11
C PHE A 409 19.96 -31.70 29.41
N ALA A 410 20.27 -30.41 29.43
CA ALA A 410 20.71 -29.70 30.64
C ALA A 410 19.61 -29.60 31.72
N PHE A 411 18.35 -29.69 31.32
CA PHE A 411 17.16 -29.64 32.18
C PHE A 411 16.45 -31.00 32.32
N ASP A 412 17.04 -32.08 31.79
CA ASP A 412 16.51 -33.45 31.85
C ASP A 412 15.05 -33.57 31.38
N LEU A 413 14.74 -32.90 30.26
CA LEU A 413 13.37 -32.85 29.73
C LEU A 413 12.98 -34.07 28.87
N ASP A 414 13.96 -34.80 28.35
CA ASP A 414 13.75 -35.99 27.52
C ASP A 414 14.57 -37.18 28.05
N PRO A 415 14.12 -37.87 29.11
CA PRO A 415 14.90 -38.93 29.74
C PRO A 415 15.21 -40.12 28.81
N MET A 416 14.41 -40.31 27.76
CA MET A 416 14.55 -41.38 26.77
C MET A 416 15.37 -40.97 25.55
N ALA A 417 15.73 -39.69 25.40
CA ALA A 417 16.49 -39.20 24.24
C ALA A 417 18.00 -39.35 24.47
N THR A 418 18.70 -39.85 23.44
CA THR A 418 20.16 -40.00 23.50
C THR A 418 20.84 -38.75 22.96
N ALA A 419 21.56 -38.03 23.83
CA ALA A 419 22.40 -36.90 23.41
C ALA A 419 23.63 -37.39 22.63
N SER A 420 23.98 -36.69 21.54
CA SER A 420 25.30 -36.84 20.92
C SER A 420 26.42 -36.42 21.90
N LYS A 421 27.65 -36.85 21.63
CA LYS A 421 28.83 -36.47 22.46
C LYS A 421 28.97 -34.95 22.59
N GLN A 422 28.67 -34.22 21.52
CA GLN A 422 28.74 -32.76 21.51
C GLN A 422 27.62 -32.13 22.35
N GLU A 423 26.38 -32.61 22.20
CA GLU A 423 25.24 -32.13 22.99
C GLU A 423 25.43 -32.40 24.48
N ALA A 424 25.90 -33.59 24.87
CA ALA A 424 26.20 -33.92 26.26
C ALA A 424 27.28 -32.97 26.86
N THR A 425 28.29 -32.63 26.06
CA THR A 425 29.35 -31.69 26.49
C THR A 425 28.80 -30.29 26.71
N VAL A 426 27.97 -29.79 25.79
CA VAL A 426 27.35 -28.47 25.90
C VAL A 426 26.35 -28.46 27.06
N ALA A 427 25.51 -29.48 27.20
CA ALA A 427 24.54 -29.64 28.27
C ALA A 427 25.22 -29.61 29.66
N ALA A 428 26.34 -30.30 29.82
CA ALA A 428 27.13 -30.25 31.05
C ALA A 428 27.64 -28.83 31.39
N ARG A 429 28.03 -28.05 30.38
CA ARG A 429 28.46 -26.65 30.56
C ARG A 429 27.31 -25.73 30.94
N ILE A 430 26.16 -25.86 30.27
CA ILE A 430 24.92 -25.15 30.65
C ILE A 430 24.56 -25.48 32.09
N SER A 431 24.57 -26.77 32.44
CA SER A 431 24.25 -27.26 33.77
C SER A 431 25.18 -26.77 34.88
N LYS A 432 26.43 -26.44 34.55
CA LYS A 432 27.42 -25.88 35.48
C LYS A 432 27.30 -24.36 35.62
N ALA A 433 26.82 -23.68 34.59
CA ALA A 433 26.71 -22.23 34.55
C ALA A 433 25.46 -21.70 35.26
N ILE A 434 24.36 -22.48 35.23
CA ILE A 434 23.08 -22.11 35.85
C ILE A 434 23.04 -22.61 37.29
N GLY A 435 22.80 -21.71 38.25
CA GLY A 435 22.69 -22.05 39.67
C GLY A 435 21.43 -22.87 39.98
N LYS A 436 21.35 -23.54 41.14
CA LYS A 436 20.18 -24.38 41.52
C LYS A 436 18.86 -23.60 41.49
N LYS A 437 18.82 -22.43 42.13
CA LYS A 437 17.63 -21.56 42.22
C LYS A 437 17.17 -21.05 40.85
N GLU A 438 18.14 -20.71 40.00
CA GLU A 438 17.90 -20.25 38.64
C GLU A 438 17.41 -21.39 37.74
N ARG A 439 17.97 -22.61 37.90
CA ARG A 439 17.48 -23.82 37.22
C ARG A 439 16.02 -24.11 37.59
N GLU A 440 15.66 -24.02 38.87
CA GLU A 440 14.27 -24.20 39.32
C GLU A 440 13.32 -23.17 38.68
N ALA A 441 13.76 -21.91 38.55
CA ALA A 441 12.98 -20.85 37.90
C ALA A 441 12.88 -21.00 36.37
N LEU A 442 13.96 -21.45 35.71
CA LEU A 442 14.00 -21.62 34.25
C LEU A 442 13.31 -22.90 33.79
N LEU A 443 13.27 -23.96 34.59
CA LEU A 443 12.67 -25.25 34.22
C LEU A 443 11.27 -25.15 33.56
N PRO A 444 10.28 -24.43 34.13
CA PRO A 444 8.97 -24.27 33.49
C PRO A 444 9.06 -23.53 32.15
N LEU A 445 9.95 -22.52 32.03
CA LEU A 445 10.14 -21.74 30.81
C LEU A 445 10.81 -22.56 29.72
N VAL A 446 11.84 -23.34 30.06
CA VAL A 446 12.50 -24.25 29.13
C VAL A 446 11.50 -25.28 28.62
N ARG A 447 10.71 -25.89 29.51
CA ARG A 447 9.67 -26.85 29.11
C ARG A 447 8.65 -26.23 28.16
N ALA A 448 8.19 -25.02 28.46
CA ALA A 448 7.23 -24.30 27.63
C ALA A 448 7.82 -23.91 26.26
N ALA A 449 9.08 -23.49 26.21
CA ALA A 449 9.74 -23.08 24.97
C ALA A 449 10.08 -24.30 24.11
N SER A 450 10.77 -25.29 24.67
CA SER A 450 11.39 -26.39 23.90
C SER A 450 10.42 -27.42 23.32
N THR A 451 9.16 -27.42 23.77
CA THR A 451 8.12 -28.34 23.29
C THR A 451 7.35 -27.78 22.09
N ARG A 452 7.56 -26.52 21.74
CA ARG A 452 6.88 -25.90 20.60
C ARG A 452 7.58 -26.23 19.27
N PRO A 453 6.82 -26.34 18.18
CA PRO A 453 7.37 -26.63 16.86
C PRO A 453 8.21 -25.48 16.28
N ASP A 454 8.05 -24.25 16.78
CA ASP A 454 8.84 -23.08 16.37
C ASP A 454 10.17 -22.95 17.12
N TYR A 455 10.43 -23.79 18.13
CA TYR A 455 11.70 -23.85 18.86
C TYR A 455 12.78 -24.58 18.04
N GLU A 456 13.09 -24.03 16.87
CA GLU A 456 14.07 -24.56 15.94
C GLU A 456 15.09 -23.48 15.57
N ALA A 457 16.34 -23.90 15.31
CA ALA A 457 17.46 -22.99 15.08
C ALA A 457 17.18 -21.92 14.03
N ARG A 458 16.67 -22.31 12.86
CA ARG A 458 16.38 -21.37 11.76
C ARG A 458 15.30 -20.36 12.15
N ARG A 459 14.22 -20.80 12.80
CA ARG A 459 13.11 -19.92 13.21
C ARG A 459 13.54 -18.95 14.29
N ILE A 460 14.28 -19.43 15.29
CA ILE A 460 14.82 -18.59 16.38
C ILE A 460 15.83 -17.58 15.84
N ALA A 461 16.70 -17.96 14.90
CA ALA A 461 17.67 -17.04 14.29
C ALA A 461 16.98 -15.93 13.49
N LEU A 462 16.01 -16.28 12.66
CA LEU A 462 15.21 -15.31 11.90
C LEU A 462 14.43 -14.38 12.83
N ALA A 463 13.80 -14.90 13.88
CA ALA A 463 13.04 -14.10 14.82
C ALA A 463 13.94 -13.16 15.66
N ALA A 464 15.17 -13.57 15.99
CA ALA A 464 16.15 -12.70 16.64
C ALA A 464 16.52 -11.51 15.76
N CYS A 465 16.81 -11.78 14.49
CA CYS A 465 17.01 -10.77 13.47
C CYS A 465 15.82 -9.80 13.35
N GLU A 466 14.60 -10.35 13.22
CA GLU A 466 13.37 -9.58 13.05
C GLU A 466 13.04 -8.73 14.30
N LEU A 467 13.30 -9.20 15.53
CA LEU A 467 13.20 -8.37 16.73
C LEU A 467 14.11 -7.14 16.64
N GLY A 468 15.33 -7.34 16.13
CA GLY A 468 16.27 -6.25 15.86
C GLY A 468 15.74 -5.26 14.81
N ASP A 469 15.19 -5.77 13.72
CA ASP A 469 14.59 -4.97 12.65
C ASP A 469 13.43 -4.11 13.13
N ARG A 470 12.50 -4.72 13.86
CA ARG A 470 11.30 -4.07 14.37
C ARG A 470 11.66 -2.94 15.35
N ALA A 471 12.61 -3.18 16.27
CA ALA A 471 13.09 -2.14 17.18
C ALA A 471 13.82 -1.01 16.44
N ALA A 472 14.68 -1.35 15.46
CA ALA A 472 15.39 -0.36 14.66
C ALA A 472 14.43 0.50 13.82
N LEU A 473 13.37 -0.08 13.26
CA LEU A 473 12.33 0.66 12.55
C LEU A 473 11.55 1.59 13.48
N VAL A 474 11.13 1.11 14.67
CA VAL A 474 10.46 1.99 15.65
C VAL A 474 11.38 3.14 16.08
N ALA A 475 12.67 2.87 16.28
CA ALA A 475 13.66 3.87 16.67
C ALA A 475 13.86 4.95 15.59
N THR A 476 14.03 4.53 14.34
CA THR A 476 14.37 5.42 13.22
C THR A 476 13.15 6.06 12.56
N GLY A 477 12.03 5.35 12.50
CA GLY A 477 10.84 5.72 11.74
C GLY A 477 11.03 5.68 10.22
N SER A 478 12.07 5.00 9.70
CA SER A 478 12.37 4.98 8.26
C SER A 478 12.27 3.58 7.67
N VAL A 479 11.12 3.27 7.04
CA VAL A 479 10.98 2.05 6.24
C VAL A 479 11.94 2.06 5.03
N PRO A 480 12.14 3.17 4.29
CA PRO A 480 13.10 3.22 3.19
C PRO A 480 14.53 2.84 3.62
N ALA A 481 15.01 3.36 4.76
CA ALA A 481 16.35 3.03 5.26
C ALA A 481 16.44 1.57 5.72
N GLY A 482 15.45 1.07 6.47
CA GLY A 482 15.45 -0.32 6.91
C GLY A 482 15.38 -1.32 5.75
N MET A 483 14.46 -1.11 4.80
CA MET A 483 14.34 -1.94 3.61
C MET A 483 15.62 -1.88 2.75
N GLY A 484 16.16 -0.68 2.53
CA GLY A 484 17.41 -0.49 1.78
C GLY A 484 18.60 -1.21 2.42
N ALA A 485 18.74 -1.11 3.75
CA ALA A 485 19.78 -1.78 4.51
C ALA A 485 19.69 -3.32 4.38
N LEU A 486 18.49 -3.90 4.57
CA LEU A 486 18.27 -5.35 4.50
C LEU A 486 18.46 -5.89 3.08
N LEU A 487 17.96 -5.19 2.05
CA LEU A 487 18.20 -5.56 0.65
C LEU A 487 19.69 -5.52 0.31
N LYS A 488 20.42 -4.49 0.76
CA LYS A 488 21.87 -4.41 0.60
C LYS A 488 22.56 -5.54 1.34
N MET A 489 22.19 -5.85 2.57
CA MET A 489 22.73 -6.98 3.33
C MET A 489 22.52 -8.31 2.60
N ALA A 490 21.37 -8.51 1.97
CA ALA A 490 21.09 -9.67 1.12
C ALA A 490 21.77 -9.65 -0.27
N GLY A 491 22.54 -8.60 -0.60
CA GLY A 491 23.23 -8.45 -1.89
C GLY A 491 22.34 -7.97 -3.04
N VAL A 492 21.13 -7.50 -2.76
CA VAL A 492 20.14 -7.01 -3.72
C VAL A 492 20.21 -5.48 -3.81
N SER A 493 21.28 -4.93 -4.39
CA SER A 493 21.57 -3.48 -4.32
C SER A 493 20.89 -2.61 -5.39
N ARG A 494 20.47 -3.20 -6.53
CA ARG A 494 19.84 -2.49 -7.67
C ARG A 494 18.33 -2.15 -7.58
N PRO A 495 17.49 -2.72 -6.68
CA PRO A 495 16.06 -2.41 -6.68
C PRO A 495 15.73 -0.98 -6.24
N MET A 496 16.56 -0.38 -5.37
CA MET A 496 16.20 0.84 -4.61
C MET A 496 16.06 2.11 -5.45
N THR A 497 16.48 2.11 -6.72
CA THR A 497 16.34 3.25 -7.64
C THR A 497 15.39 2.96 -8.80
N GLY A 498 14.80 1.76 -8.84
CA GLY A 498 13.89 1.33 -9.90
C GLY A 498 12.43 1.74 -9.66
N PRO A 499 11.55 1.50 -10.65
CA PRO A 499 10.10 1.61 -10.50
C PRO A 499 9.53 0.62 -9.47
N THR A 500 8.27 0.81 -9.07
CA THR A 500 7.60 0.06 -7.99
C THR A 500 7.69 -1.45 -8.17
N ASN A 501 7.41 -1.96 -9.38
CA ASN A 501 7.50 -3.38 -9.69
C ASN A 501 8.90 -3.97 -9.49
N VAL A 502 9.96 -3.21 -9.81
CA VAL A 502 11.35 -3.65 -9.60
C VAL A 502 11.71 -3.68 -8.12
N ARG A 503 11.25 -2.69 -7.35
CA ARG A 503 11.42 -2.65 -5.89
C ARG A 503 10.67 -3.79 -5.20
N ALA A 504 9.42 -4.01 -5.57
CA ALA A 504 8.58 -5.11 -5.08
C ALA A 504 9.20 -6.48 -5.40
N ALA A 505 9.72 -6.68 -6.62
CA ALA A 505 10.42 -7.91 -6.99
C ALA A 505 11.72 -8.12 -6.18
N GLY A 506 12.43 -7.04 -5.85
CA GLY A 506 13.58 -7.09 -4.94
C GLY A 506 13.18 -7.48 -3.52
N LEU A 507 12.10 -6.89 -3.01
CA LEU A 507 11.53 -7.15 -1.68
C LEU A 507 11.09 -8.61 -1.54
N ALA A 508 10.37 -9.16 -2.51
CA ALA A 508 9.88 -10.54 -2.49
C ALA A 508 10.99 -11.60 -2.42
N ARG A 509 12.23 -11.25 -2.77
CA ARG A 509 13.39 -12.16 -2.70
C ARG A 509 14.06 -12.20 -1.34
N VAL A 510 13.71 -11.29 -0.43
CA VAL A 510 14.37 -11.13 0.87
C VAL A 510 13.30 -11.16 1.96
N GLU A 511 13.06 -12.36 2.51
CA GLU A 511 12.05 -12.63 3.54
C GLU A 511 12.12 -11.63 4.70
N GLU A 512 13.33 -11.32 5.16
CA GLU A 512 13.59 -10.37 6.25
C GLU A 512 13.17 -8.93 5.92
N ALA A 513 13.43 -8.47 4.69
CA ALA A 513 13.00 -7.15 4.24
C ALA A 513 11.49 -7.07 4.07
N LEU A 514 10.87 -8.13 3.55
CA LEU A 514 9.41 -8.24 3.44
C LEU A 514 8.77 -8.22 4.83
N GLY A 515 9.32 -8.97 5.80
CA GLY A 515 8.87 -8.96 7.19
C GLY A 515 8.91 -7.57 7.82
N LEU A 516 9.99 -6.82 7.59
CA LEU A 516 10.09 -5.43 8.06
C LEU A 516 9.00 -4.53 7.46
N VAL A 517 8.76 -4.64 6.15
CA VAL A 517 7.72 -3.86 5.45
C VAL A 517 6.32 -4.20 5.97
N LEU A 518 6.02 -5.49 6.16
CA LEU A 518 4.73 -5.94 6.69
C LEU A 518 4.53 -5.49 8.13
N PHE A 519 5.56 -5.56 8.97
CA PHE A 519 5.53 -4.98 10.30
C PHE A 519 5.26 -3.46 10.25
N GLY A 520 5.88 -2.72 9.32
CA GLY A 520 5.60 -1.30 9.11
C GLY A 520 4.12 -0.96 8.89
N LEU A 521 3.33 -1.92 8.38
CA LEU A 521 1.88 -1.81 8.14
C LEU A 521 1.02 -2.41 9.26
N SER A 522 1.60 -3.02 10.28
CA SER A 522 0.88 -3.84 11.26
C SER A 522 0.38 -3.04 12.48
N GLU A 523 -0.60 -3.60 13.20
CA GLU A 523 -1.11 -2.97 14.43
C GLU A 523 -0.06 -2.97 15.55
N GLU A 524 0.82 -3.97 15.59
CA GLU A 524 1.92 -4.07 16.55
C GLU A 524 2.91 -2.90 16.39
N HIS A 525 3.22 -2.52 15.15
CA HIS A 525 4.06 -1.35 14.90
C HIS A 525 3.40 -0.06 15.35
N PHE A 526 2.10 0.11 15.06
CA PHE A 526 1.35 1.30 15.48
C PHE A 526 1.24 1.40 17.00
N GLU A 527 0.98 0.27 17.68
CA GLU A 527 0.96 0.18 19.14
C GLU A 527 2.34 0.51 19.75
N ALA A 528 3.42 -0.02 19.20
CA ALA A 528 4.78 0.28 19.66
C ALA A 528 5.11 1.78 19.52
N ARG A 529 4.70 2.40 18.41
CA ARG A 529 4.86 3.85 18.20
C ARG A 529 4.03 4.67 19.17
N MET A 530 2.81 4.24 19.48
CA MET A 530 1.94 4.90 20.46
C MET A 530 2.51 4.82 21.88
N ARG A 531 3.00 3.64 22.31
CA ARG A 531 3.59 3.47 23.66
C ARG A 531 4.86 4.29 23.86
N THR A 532 5.59 4.55 22.79
CA THR A 532 6.81 5.38 22.81
C THR A 532 6.53 6.88 22.62
N GLY A 533 5.28 7.26 22.35
CA GLY A 533 4.88 8.63 22.02
C GLY A 533 5.43 9.14 20.69
N ALA A 534 5.91 8.24 19.82
CA ALA A 534 6.42 8.60 18.50
C ALA A 534 5.29 9.07 17.56
N ASP A 535 4.08 8.58 17.78
CA ASP A 535 2.84 8.95 17.07
C ASP A 535 2.46 10.43 17.23
N ARG A 536 2.80 11.02 18.39
CA ARG A 536 2.50 12.42 18.73
C ARG A 536 3.56 13.40 18.29
N LYS A 537 4.70 12.92 17.77
CA LYS A 537 5.77 13.80 17.29
C LYS A 537 5.35 14.40 15.95
N ASP A 538 5.65 15.68 15.81
CA ASP A 538 5.49 16.36 14.53
C ASP A 538 6.60 15.92 13.56
N LEU A 539 6.25 15.85 12.28
CA LEU A 539 7.26 15.85 11.22
C LEU A 539 8.02 17.17 11.35
N ALA A 540 9.31 17.10 11.70
CA ALA A 540 10.16 18.28 11.61
C ALA A 540 10.11 18.78 10.17
N ARG A 541 9.56 19.98 9.96
CA ARG A 541 9.35 20.58 8.63
C ARG A 541 10.66 20.89 7.93
#